data_AF-A0A2S2NDV9-F1
#
_entry.id   AF-A0A2S2NDV9-F1
#
_cell.length_a   1.000
_cell.length_b   1.000
_cell.length_c   1.000
_cell.angle_alpha   90.00
_cell.angle_beta   90.00
_cell.angle_gamma   90.00
#
_symmetry.space_group_name_H-M   'P 1'
#
loop_
_entity.id
_entity.type
_entity.pdbx_description
1 polymer ?
#
loop_
_entity_poly.entity_id
_entity_poly.type
_entity_poly.pdbx_seq_one_letter_code
_entity_poly.pdbx_strand_id
1 'polypeptide(L)'
;MDIKQKEPDIKYLDLRDKLSEGSGVGIKTIMKTLREYKTSGTISLPINNKKRLTIIEKVDDYTKNKIRKKIHEFWFSKKIPSLRKLIQVVKNDPDLPNISRTSFQRLLKDMQFEYSKTTSINCALIERDELVLWRRKYISTVRRYRQEGRTIYYLGETWLNVEDSSSKVLVDKSVKSNNDKFLRGSTTGSRNPRCKSKRLIIAHIGSFEGFVAGGLLCFESKENMADNHNEINGNTFFEWFCSILPLLKDDAV
;
A
#
# COMPACT_ATOMS: atom_id res chain seq x y z
N MET A 1 -46.01 -29.28 4.19
CA MET A 1 -46.35 -30.31 3.20
C MET A 1 -46.90 -31.51 3.96
N ASP A 2 -48.19 -31.50 4.32
CA ASP A 2 -48.78 -32.59 5.10
C ASP A 2 -49.24 -33.72 4.16
N ILE A 3 -48.27 -34.53 3.73
CA ILE A 3 -48.47 -35.68 2.85
C ILE A 3 -49.47 -36.67 3.49
N LYS A 4 -49.44 -36.78 4.82
CA LYS A 4 -50.33 -37.63 5.61
C LYS A 4 -51.78 -37.11 5.72
N GLN A 5 -52.01 -35.80 5.55
CA GLN A 5 -53.38 -35.26 5.49
C GLN A 5 -54.04 -35.53 4.13
N LYS A 6 -53.25 -35.64 3.06
CA LYS A 6 -53.76 -35.88 1.70
C LYS A 6 -53.99 -37.37 1.40
N GLU A 7 -53.15 -38.25 1.93
CA GLU A 7 -53.27 -39.70 1.79
C GLU A 7 -53.00 -40.38 3.14
N PRO A 8 -54.05 -40.73 3.91
CA PRO A 8 -53.88 -41.29 5.25
C PRO A 8 -53.33 -42.73 5.25
N ASP A 9 -53.60 -43.52 4.20
CA ASP A 9 -53.19 -44.93 4.07
C ASP A 9 -51.86 -45.12 3.31
N ILE A 10 -51.08 -44.05 3.15
CA ILE A 10 -49.85 -44.10 2.36
C ILE A 10 -48.82 -45.06 2.96
N LYS A 11 -48.25 -45.95 2.14
CA LYS A 11 -47.23 -46.90 2.59
C LYS A 11 -45.94 -46.16 2.97
N TYR A 12 -45.24 -46.69 3.96
CA TYR A 12 -44.01 -46.08 4.50
C TYR A 12 -42.91 -45.89 3.44
N LEU A 13 -42.84 -46.80 2.45
CA LEU A 13 -41.89 -46.70 1.34
C LEU A 13 -42.22 -45.49 0.45
N ASP A 14 -43.48 -45.35 0.03
CA ASP A 14 -43.95 -44.27 -0.83
C ASP A 14 -43.89 -42.91 -0.11
N LEU A 15 -44.15 -42.88 1.20
CA LEU A 15 -44.02 -41.67 2.02
C LEU A 15 -42.59 -41.12 1.98
N ARG A 16 -41.59 -41.99 2.13
CA ARG A 16 -40.18 -41.62 2.17
C ARG A 16 -39.71 -41.11 0.81
N ASP A 17 -40.20 -41.71 -0.26
CA ASP A 17 -39.80 -41.35 -1.62
C ASP A 17 -40.44 -39.99 -2.02
N LYS A 18 -41.72 -39.77 -1.67
CA LYS A 18 -42.39 -38.44 -1.80
C LYS A 18 -41.72 -37.36 -0.93
N LEU A 19 -41.26 -37.70 0.27
CA LEU A 19 -40.50 -36.77 1.13
C LEU A 19 -39.13 -36.45 0.54
N SER A 20 -38.44 -37.43 -0.07
CA SER A 20 -37.15 -37.21 -0.73
C SER A 20 -37.29 -36.28 -1.93
N GLU A 21 -38.35 -36.46 -2.73
CA GLU A 21 -38.63 -35.64 -3.91
C GLU A 21 -39.08 -34.23 -3.52
N GLY A 22 -39.96 -34.10 -2.52
CA GLY A 22 -40.45 -32.80 -2.06
C GLY A 22 -39.44 -31.95 -1.26
N SER A 23 -38.49 -32.58 -0.57
CA SER A 23 -37.49 -31.87 0.26
C SER A 23 -36.11 -31.77 -0.37
N GLY A 24 -35.83 -32.53 -1.44
CA GLY A 24 -34.50 -32.67 -2.04
C GLY A 24 -33.48 -33.37 -1.14
N VAL A 25 -33.90 -33.91 0.02
CA VAL A 25 -33.04 -34.61 0.97
C VAL A 25 -32.97 -36.09 0.60
N GLY A 26 -31.76 -36.64 0.52
CA GLY A 26 -31.58 -38.05 0.17
C GLY A 26 -32.30 -39.01 1.11
N ILE A 27 -32.92 -40.04 0.53
CA ILE A 27 -33.67 -41.12 1.19
C ILE A 27 -32.97 -41.67 2.46
N LYS A 28 -31.66 -41.92 2.38
CA LYS A 28 -30.87 -42.46 3.51
C LYS A 28 -30.81 -41.50 4.70
N THR A 29 -30.74 -40.20 4.44
CA THR A 29 -30.72 -39.17 5.49
C THR A 29 -32.07 -39.10 6.18
N ILE A 30 -33.17 -39.08 5.42
CA ILE A 30 -34.54 -39.11 5.96
C ILE A 30 -34.73 -40.32 6.88
N MET A 31 -34.32 -41.51 6.43
CA MET A 31 -34.40 -42.72 7.25
C MET A 31 -33.57 -42.64 8.53
N LYS A 32 -32.35 -42.09 8.45
CA LYS A 32 -31.48 -41.92 9.61
C LYS A 32 -32.12 -40.98 10.63
N THR A 33 -32.62 -39.83 10.19
CA THR A 33 -33.28 -38.84 11.04
C THR A 33 -34.55 -39.39 11.68
N LEU A 34 -35.37 -40.15 10.94
CA LEU A 34 -36.57 -40.80 11.48
C LEU A 34 -36.24 -41.88 12.52
N ARG A 35 -35.19 -42.68 12.30
CA ARG A 35 -34.73 -43.66 13.30
C ARG A 35 -34.23 -42.99 14.57
N GLU A 36 -33.44 -41.94 14.41
CA GLU A 36 -32.93 -41.14 15.52
C GLU A 36 -34.10 -40.58 16.34
N TYR A 37 -35.05 -39.90 15.69
CA TYR A 37 -36.24 -39.37 16.33
C TYR A 37 -37.09 -40.45 17.04
N LYS A 38 -37.28 -41.63 16.43
CA LYS A 38 -38.01 -42.74 17.08
C LYS A 38 -37.32 -43.26 18.34
N THR A 39 -36.01 -43.13 18.44
CA THR A 39 -35.23 -43.70 19.54
C THR A 39 -35.05 -42.70 20.69
N SER A 40 -34.82 -41.42 20.38
CA SER A 40 -34.49 -40.39 21.36
C SER A 40 -35.60 -39.34 21.59
N GLY A 41 -36.64 -39.32 20.75
CA GLY A 41 -37.70 -38.30 20.79
C GLY A 41 -37.25 -36.89 20.36
N THR A 42 -35.97 -36.69 20.05
CA THR A 42 -35.39 -35.40 19.63
C THR A 42 -34.33 -35.65 18.56
N ILE A 43 -34.31 -34.82 17.51
CA ILE A 43 -33.28 -34.86 16.46
C ILE A 43 -32.07 -34.05 16.96
N SER A 44 -30.89 -34.66 17.03
CA SER A 44 -29.68 -33.93 17.40
C SER A 44 -29.16 -33.10 16.22
N LEU A 45 -28.66 -31.89 16.50
CA LEU A 45 -28.00 -31.09 15.48
C LEU A 45 -26.68 -31.77 15.07
N PRO A 46 -26.26 -31.65 13.80
CA PRO A 46 -25.00 -32.19 13.36
C PRO A 46 -23.86 -31.60 14.19
N ILE A 47 -23.20 -32.45 14.97
CA ILE A 47 -22.05 -32.05 15.77
C ILE A 47 -20.87 -31.87 14.81
N ASN A 48 -20.49 -30.62 14.54
CA ASN A 48 -19.30 -30.28 13.77
C ASN A 48 -18.03 -30.66 14.57
N ASN A 49 -17.73 -31.95 14.60
CA ASN A 49 -16.58 -32.52 15.28
C ASN A 49 -15.32 -32.28 14.44
N LYS A 50 -14.76 -31.07 14.57
CA LYS A 50 -13.34 -30.68 14.43
C LYS A 50 -13.26 -29.26 13.87
N LYS A 51 -13.25 -28.25 14.74
CA LYS A 51 -12.69 -26.95 14.37
C LYS A 51 -11.20 -27.17 14.15
N ARG A 52 -10.76 -27.09 12.90
CA ARG A 52 -9.33 -27.17 12.57
C ARG A 52 -8.68 -25.89 13.10
N LEU A 53 -7.80 -26.03 14.09
CA LEU A 53 -7.04 -24.90 14.64
C LEU A 53 -6.34 -24.14 13.50
N THR A 54 -6.55 -22.83 13.49
CA THR A 54 -5.89 -21.89 12.60
C THR A 54 -4.40 -21.79 12.95
N ILE A 55 -3.58 -21.28 12.03
CA ILE A 55 -2.16 -21.05 12.34
C ILE A 55 -1.98 -20.08 13.52
N ILE A 56 -2.90 -19.13 13.68
CA ILE A 56 -2.88 -18.12 14.74
C ILE A 56 -3.01 -18.79 16.12
N GLU A 57 -3.85 -19.81 16.23
CA GLU A 57 -4.07 -20.56 17.47
C GLU A 57 -2.96 -21.60 17.73
N LYS A 58 -2.20 -21.97 16.69
CA LYS A 58 -1.09 -22.93 16.80
C LYS A 58 0.23 -22.30 17.21
N VAL A 59 0.40 -21.01 16.96
CA VAL A 59 1.64 -20.29 17.24
C VAL A 59 1.44 -19.50 18.54
N ASP A 60 2.21 -19.84 19.57
CA ASP A 60 2.17 -19.15 20.85
C ASP A 60 2.70 -17.72 20.76
N ASP A 61 2.39 -16.91 21.78
CA ASP A 61 2.83 -15.52 21.81
C ASP A 61 4.35 -15.37 21.94
N TYR A 62 5.02 -16.36 22.52
CA TYR A 62 6.47 -16.41 22.60
C TYR A 62 7.12 -16.51 21.20
N THR A 63 6.63 -17.41 20.37
CA THR A 63 7.06 -17.58 18.97
C THR A 63 6.70 -16.35 18.14
N LYS A 64 5.51 -15.78 18.33
CA LYS A 64 5.15 -14.49 17.71
C LYS A 64 6.17 -13.41 18.08
N ASN A 65 6.56 -13.30 19.35
CA ASN A 65 7.56 -12.33 19.78
C ASN A 65 8.96 -12.58 19.18
N LYS A 66 9.39 -13.84 19.03
CA LYS A 66 10.62 -14.17 18.30
C LYS A 66 10.56 -13.71 16.84
N ILE A 67 9.45 -13.98 16.14
CA ILE A 67 9.23 -13.53 14.75
C ILE A 67 9.27 -12.00 14.66
N ARG A 68 8.61 -11.31 15.60
CA ARG A 68 8.64 -9.84 15.69
C ARG A 68 10.07 -9.33 15.84
N LYS A 69 10.86 -9.91 16.74
CA LYS A 69 12.26 -9.55 16.95
C LYS A 69 13.08 -9.69 15.67
N LYS A 70 12.94 -10.82 14.93
CA LYS A 70 13.60 -11.01 13.63
C LYS A 70 13.22 -9.91 12.63
N ILE A 71 11.94 -9.53 12.55
CA ILE A 71 11.50 -8.44 11.67
C ILE A 71 12.17 -7.10 12.05
N HIS A 72 12.26 -6.79 13.35
CA HIS A 72 12.96 -5.60 13.81
C HIS A 72 14.47 -5.65 13.53
N GLU A 73 15.12 -6.82 13.65
CA GLU A 73 16.53 -7.00 13.29
C GLU A 73 16.79 -6.67 11.81
N PHE A 74 15.84 -6.97 10.90
CA PHE A 74 15.93 -6.53 9.51
C PHE A 74 15.95 -5.00 9.38
N TRP A 75 15.07 -4.31 10.11
CA TRP A 75 15.04 -2.85 10.13
C TRP A 75 16.31 -2.25 10.74
N PHE A 76 16.79 -2.77 11.87
CA PHE A 76 18.08 -2.36 12.46
C PHE A 76 19.25 -2.57 11.50
N SER A 77 19.21 -3.65 10.71
CA SER A 77 20.19 -3.94 9.66
C SER A 77 20.00 -3.11 8.39
N LYS A 78 19.11 -2.10 8.40
CA LYS A 78 18.81 -1.20 7.28
C LYS A 78 18.35 -1.94 6.02
N LYS A 79 17.71 -3.10 6.18
CA LYS A 79 17.18 -3.93 5.09
C LYS A 79 15.66 -3.95 5.14
N ILE A 80 15.02 -3.78 3.98
CA ILE A 80 13.56 -3.90 3.89
C ILE A 80 13.18 -5.38 4.09
N PRO A 81 12.39 -5.72 5.12
CA PRO A 81 11.93 -7.08 5.35
C PRO A 81 10.93 -7.46 4.25
N SER A 82 11.33 -8.40 3.39
CA SER A 82 10.43 -8.98 2.41
C SER A 82 9.88 -10.30 2.93
N LEU A 83 8.65 -10.64 2.54
CA LEU A 83 8.01 -11.88 2.97
C LEU A 83 8.87 -13.13 2.66
N ARG A 84 9.58 -13.13 1.52
CA ARG A 84 10.49 -14.22 1.15
C ARG A 84 11.69 -14.32 2.08
N LYS A 85 12.36 -13.18 2.38
CA LYS A 85 13.51 -13.12 3.28
C LYS A 85 13.14 -13.53 4.69
N LEU A 86 12.00 -13.05 5.19
CA LEU A 86 11.50 -13.41 6.52
C LEU A 86 11.21 -14.90 6.64
N ILE A 87 10.52 -15.51 5.66
CA ILE A 87 10.24 -16.95 5.68
C ILE A 87 11.55 -17.76 5.68
N GLN A 88 12.56 -17.32 4.93
CA GLN A 88 13.86 -18.02 4.90
C GLN A 88 14.58 -17.92 6.25
N VAL A 89 14.58 -16.75 6.89
CA VAL A 89 15.16 -16.59 8.23
C VAL A 89 14.43 -17.41 9.27
N VAL A 90 13.09 -17.43 9.22
CA VAL A 90 12.27 -18.24 10.14
C VAL A 90 12.50 -19.74 9.94
N LYS A 91 12.68 -20.20 8.69
CA LYS A 91 12.97 -21.61 8.40
C LYS A 91 14.36 -22.07 8.85
N ASN A 92 15.32 -21.15 8.89
CA ASN A 92 16.70 -21.45 9.29
C ASN A 92 16.87 -21.47 10.82
N ASP A 93 15.88 -20.97 11.57
CA ASP A 93 15.92 -20.91 13.03
C ASP A 93 15.29 -22.19 13.62
N PRO A 94 16.06 -23.04 14.33
CA PRO A 94 15.56 -24.31 14.83
C PRO A 94 14.47 -24.15 15.90
N ASP A 95 14.40 -22.98 16.53
CA ASP A 95 13.40 -22.68 17.55
C ASP A 95 12.05 -22.24 16.97
N LEU A 96 11.95 -22.06 15.65
CA LEU A 96 10.76 -21.54 14.99
C LEU A 96 10.07 -22.60 14.12
N PRO A 97 8.73 -22.66 14.13
CA PRO A 97 8.01 -23.61 13.31
C PRO A 97 8.18 -23.29 11.83
N ASN A 98 8.24 -24.33 11.00
CA ASN A 98 8.23 -24.18 9.55
C ASN A 98 6.83 -23.76 9.07
N ILE A 99 6.64 -22.46 8.84
CA ILE A 99 5.36 -21.88 8.43
C ILE A 99 5.32 -21.70 6.90
N SER A 100 4.22 -22.09 6.28
CA SER A 100 3.98 -21.84 4.84
C SER A 100 3.79 -20.36 4.55
N ARG A 101 4.03 -19.93 3.30
CA ARG A 101 3.93 -18.51 2.90
C ARG A 101 2.57 -17.88 3.22
N THR A 102 1.48 -18.59 2.93
CA THR A 102 0.11 -18.10 3.15
C THR A 102 -0.23 -18.03 4.64
N SER A 103 0.20 -19.02 5.43
CA SER A 103 0.03 -19.04 6.88
C SER A 103 0.84 -17.93 7.55
N PHE A 104 2.07 -17.68 7.11
CA PHE A 104 2.93 -16.63 7.64
C PHE A 104 2.33 -15.25 7.35
N GLN A 105 1.76 -15.02 6.17
CA GLN A 105 1.07 -13.78 5.86
C GLN A 105 -0.17 -13.54 6.76
N ARG A 106 -0.93 -14.59 7.08
CA ARG A 106 -2.06 -14.49 8.03
C ARG A 106 -1.57 -14.20 9.45
N LEU A 107 -0.49 -14.85 9.88
CA LEU A 107 0.14 -14.61 11.17
C LEU A 107 0.65 -13.16 11.30
N LEU A 108 1.28 -12.61 10.25
CA LEU A 108 1.72 -11.22 10.25
C LEU A 108 0.55 -10.24 10.40
N LYS A 109 -0.59 -10.51 9.74
CA LYS A 109 -1.80 -9.70 9.91
C LYS A 109 -2.36 -9.77 11.32
N ASP A 110 -2.36 -10.96 11.93
CA ASP A 110 -2.75 -11.14 13.34
C ASP A 110 -1.83 -10.37 14.30
N MET A 111 -0.53 -10.35 14.00
CA MET A 111 0.47 -9.57 14.72
C MET A 111 0.43 -8.06 14.42
N GLN A 112 -0.60 -7.58 13.71
CA GLN A 112 -0.80 -6.19 13.30
C GLN A 112 0.28 -5.62 12.37
N PHE A 113 0.97 -6.47 11.60
CA PHE A 113 1.82 -5.99 10.51
C PHE A 113 0.98 -5.77 9.25
N GLU A 114 1.03 -4.54 8.75
CA GLU A 114 0.42 -4.16 7.48
C GLU A 114 1.48 -4.05 6.37
N TYR A 115 1.14 -4.55 5.17
CA TYR A 115 2.00 -4.39 4.01
C TYR A 115 1.59 -3.13 3.25
N SER A 116 2.29 -2.03 3.52
CA SER A 116 2.09 -0.78 2.81
C SER A 116 2.97 -0.72 1.57
N LYS A 117 2.45 -0.13 0.48
CA LYS A 117 3.32 0.28 -0.62
C LYS A 117 4.34 1.26 -0.04
N THR A 118 5.62 1.01 -0.29
CA THR A 118 6.70 1.92 0.12
C THR A 118 6.61 3.18 -0.72
N THR A 119 5.76 4.12 -0.31
CA THR A 119 5.55 5.39 -1.03
C THR A 119 6.74 6.33 -0.85
N SER A 120 7.59 6.11 0.15
CA SER A 120 8.80 6.90 0.37
C SER A 120 10.02 6.02 0.63
N ILE A 121 11.12 6.35 -0.04
CA ILE A 121 12.49 5.86 0.23
C ILE A 121 12.97 6.32 1.63
N ASN A 122 12.27 7.31 2.22
CA ASN A 122 12.59 7.95 3.50
C ASN A 122 11.95 7.20 4.67
N CYS A 123 12.32 5.95 4.87
CA CYS A 123 12.01 5.28 6.13
C CYS A 123 13.00 5.78 7.20
N ALA A 124 12.54 6.60 8.14
CA ALA A 124 13.36 7.09 9.26
C ALA A 124 14.07 5.95 10.03
N LEU A 125 13.47 4.75 10.03
CA LEU A 125 14.02 3.53 10.64
C LEU A 125 15.15 2.85 9.85
N ILE A 126 15.46 3.33 8.64
CA ILE A 126 16.50 2.79 7.74
C ILE A 126 17.57 3.86 7.44
N GLU A 127 17.47 5.06 8.05
CA GLU A 127 18.45 6.13 7.86
C GLU A 127 19.87 5.69 8.24
N ARG A 128 20.87 6.21 7.51
CA ARG A 128 22.28 6.04 7.88
C ARG A 128 22.56 6.79 9.18
N ASP A 129 23.43 6.27 10.04
CA ASP A 129 23.66 6.85 11.38
C ASP A 129 24.25 8.26 11.27
N GLU A 130 25.08 8.50 10.25
CA GLU A 130 25.59 9.82 9.88
C GLU A 130 24.47 10.82 9.56
N LEU A 131 23.45 10.41 8.80
CA LEU A 131 22.30 11.27 8.49
C LEU A 131 21.48 11.59 9.73
N VAL A 132 21.34 10.63 10.66
CA VAL A 132 20.68 10.86 11.95
C VAL A 132 21.44 11.90 12.77
N LEU A 133 22.77 11.79 12.83
CA LEU A 133 23.62 12.77 13.51
C LEU A 133 23.51 14.16 12.86
N TRP A 134 23.55 14.24 11.53
CA TRP A 134 23.39 15.50 10.80
C TRP A 134 22.02 16.12 11.01
N ARG A 135 20.94 15.34 10.99
CA ARG A 135 19.58 15.81 11.29
C ARG A 135 19.47 16.34 12.72
N ARG A 136 20.03 15.63 13.70
CA ARG A 136 20.08 16.10 15.10
C ARG A 136 20.83 17.42 15.21
N LYS A 137 22.02 17.52 14.60
CA LYS A 137 22.81 18.75 14.57
C LYS A 137 22.03 19.89 13.91
N TYR A 138 21.43 19.65 12.75
CA TYR A 138 20.60 20.62 12.04
C TYR A 138 19.45 21.12 12.90
N ILE A 139 18.66 20.23 13.51
CA ILE A 139 17.52 20.61 14.36
C ILE A 139 17.98 21.40 15.58
N SER A 140 19.06 20.98 16.25
CA SER A 140 19.63 21.70 17.39
C SER A 140 20.09 23.11 16.99
N THR A 141 20.75 23.24 15.84
CA THR A 141 21.20 24.53 15.30
C THR A 141 20.02 25.44 14.95
N VAL A 142 18.99 24.93 14.26
CA VAL A 142 17.78 25.69 13.93
C VAL A 142 17.05 26.15 15.19
N ARG A 143 16.98 25.30 16.23
CA ARG A 143 16.39 25.68 17.53
C ARG A 143 17.17 26.80 18.20
N ARG A 144 18.51 26.73 18.17
CA ARG A 144 19.37 27.78 18.70
C ARG A 144 19.14 29.12 17.99
N TYR A 145 19.11 29.13 16.65
CA TYR A 145 18.85 30.37 15.90
C TYR A 145 17.48 30.98 16.19
N ARG A 146 16.46 30.15 16.40
CA ARG A 146 15.14 30.63 16.83
C ARG A 146 15.14 31.23 18.23
N GLN A 147 15.94 30.69 19.16
CA GLN A 147 16.12 31.25 20.50
C GLN A 147 16.87 32.58 20.48
N GLU A 148 17.84 32.72 19.57
CA GLU A 148 18.58 33.97 19.33
C GLU A 148 17.72 35.04 18.62
N GLY A 149 16.49 34.72 18.20
CA GLY A 149 15.61 35.64 17.48
C GLY A 149 16.02 35.91 16.03
N ARG A 150 16.90 35.08 15.47
CA ARG A 150 17.42 35.25 14.11
C ARG A 150 16.39 34.83 13.07
N THR A 151 16.31 35.59 11.98
CA THR A 151 15.43 35.25 10.85
C THR A 151 16.07 34.14 10.03
N ILE A 152 15.35 33.03 9.87
CA ILE A 152 15.79 31.89 9.06
C ILE A 152 15.10 31.95 7.70
N TYR A 153 15.89 31.98 6.64
CA TYR A 153 15.42 31.90 5.27
C TYR A 153 15.56 30.48 4.74
N TYR A 154 14.51 29.99 4.09
CA TYR A 154 14.46 28.70 3.44
C TYR A 154 14.48 28.90 1.93
N LEU A 155 15.40 28.20 1.29
CA LEU A 155 15.47 28.08 -0.16
C LEU A 155 14.72 26.84 -0.60
N GLY A 156 13.84 26.99 -1.59
CA GLY A 156 13.14 25.87 -2.21
C GLY A 156 13.19 25.96 -3.72
N GLU A 157 13.33 24.80 -4.37
CA GLU A 157 13.17 24.62 -5.81
C GLU A 157 11.95 23.74 -6.07
N THR A 158 11.15 24.11 -7.05
CA THR A 158 10.04 23.31 -7.56
C THR A 158 9.97 23.40 -9.08
N TRP A 159 9.32 22.42 -9.69
CA TRP A 159 9.12 22.37 -11.13
C TRP A 159 7.62 22.28 -11.42
N LEU A 160 7.18 23.06 -12.40
CA LEU A 160 5.80 23.11 -12.85
C LEU A 160 5.77 22.67 -14.33
N ASN A 161 4.88 21.73 -14.65
CA ASN A 161 4.61 21.40 -16.05
C ASN A 161 3.65 22.44 -16.62
N VAL A 162 4.03 23.08 -17.72
CA VAL A 162 3.25 24.17 -18.33
C VAL A 162 2.05 23.66 -19.14
N GLU A 163 1.96 22.36 -19.42
CA GLU A 163 0.83 21.76 -20.16
C GLU A 163 -0.23 21.11 -19.26
N ASP A 164 -1.49 21.29 -19.66
CA ASP A 164 -2.69 20.69 -19.07
C ASP A 164 -2.70 19.16 -19.22
N SER A 165 -2.01 18.48 -18.30
CA SER A 165 -2.16 17.04 -18.12
C SER A 165 -3.47 16.73 -17.40
N SER A 166 -4.59 16.72 -18.13
CA SER A 166 -5.81 16.12 -17.58
C SER A 166 -5.53 14.64 -17.30
N SER A 167 -5.66 14.21 -16.04
CA SER A 167 -5.44 12.81 -15.64
C SER A 167 -6.45 11.84 -16.25
N LYS A 168 -7.52 12.38 -16.86
CA LYS A 168 -8.61 11.67 -17.51
C LYS A 168 -8.63 12.00 -19.00
N VAL A 169 -8.04 11.11 -19.80
CA VAL A 169 -8.19 11.16 -21.26
C VAL A 169 -9.41 10.35 -21.67
N LEU A 170 -10.28 10.95 -22.48
CA LEU A 170 -11.35 10.25 -23.17
C LEU A 170 -10.73 9.34 -24.24
N VAL A 171 -10.67 8.04 -23.94
CA VAL A 171 -10.19 7.02 -24.87
C VAL A 171 -11.38 6.24 -25.41
N ASP A 172 -11.53 6.22 -26.73
CA ASP A 172 -12.49 5.37 -27.40
C ASP A 172 -12.10 3.89 -27.24
N LYS A 173 -12.95 3.13 -26.54
CA LYS A 173 -12.77 1.68 -26.30
C LYS A 173 -13.38 0.81 -27.40
N SER A 174 -14.08 1.40 -28.37
CA SER A 174 -14.71 0.66 -29.47
C SER A 174 -13.68 0.06 -30.42
N VAL A 175 -12.50 0.69 -30.53
CA VAL A 175 -11.42 0.26 -31.41
C VAL A 175 -10.45 -0.66 -30.67
N LYS A 176 -10.48 -1.95 -30.99
CA LYS A 176 -9.71 -2.99 -30.26
C LYS A 176 -8.34 -3.31 -30.88
N SER A 177 -8.06 -2.85 -32.10
CA SER A 177 -6.80 -3.16 -32.80
C SER A 177 -6.36 -2.07 -33.78
N ASN A 178 -5.10 -2.09 -34.19
CA ASN A 178 -4.57 -1.14 -35.18
C ASN A 178 -5.15 -1.34 -36.59
N ASN A 179 -5.55 -2.55 -36.98
CA ASN A 179 -6.20 -2.79 -38.27
C ASN A 179 -7.60 -2.17 -38.32
N ASP A 180 -8.33 -2.20 -37.20
CA ASP A 180 -9.67 -1.62 -37.08
C ASP A 180 -9.64 -0.08 -37.12
N LYS A 181 -8.54 0.55 -36.65
CA LYS A 181 -8.29 2.00 -36.85
C LYS A 181 -8.16 2.38 -38.31
N PHE A 182 -7.36 1.61 -39.07
CA PHE A 182 -7.05 1.92 -40.46
C PHE A 182 -8.28 1.79 -41.35
N LEU A 183 -9.08 0.73 -41.15
CA LEU A 183 -10.33 0.50 -41.89
C LEU A 183 -11.41 1.55 -41.61
N ARG A 184 -11.48 2.07 -40.37
CA ARG A 184 -12.51 3.05 -39.96
C ARG A 184 -12.08 4.51 -40.10
N GLY A 185 -10.81 4.77 -40.44
CA GLY A 185 -10.25 6.12 -40.46
C GLY A 185 -10.18 6.80 -39.07
N SER A 186 -10.27 6.02 -37.99
CA SER A 186 -10.34 6.55 -36.62
C SER A 186 -8.99 6.55 -35.92
N THR A 187 -8.70 7.62 -35.16
CA THR A 187 -7.58 7.63 -34.22
C THR A 187 -8.07 7.18 -32.85
N THR A 188 -7.32 6.31 -32.14
CA THR A 188 -7.50 6.26 -30.69
C THR A 188 -6.92 7.55 -30.16
N GLY A 189 -7.71 8.35 -29.44
CA GLY A 189 -7.28 9.60 -28.82
C GLY A 189 -5.86 9.51 -28.26
N SER A 190 -5.13 10.63 -28.38
CA SER A 190 -3.70 10.74 -28.07
C SER A 190 -3.32 9.89 -26.85
N ARG A 191 -2.43 8.91 -27.03
CA ARG A 191 -1.75 8.28 -25.89
C ARG A 191 -1.07 9.44 -25.17
N ASN A 192 -1.42 9.68 -23.90
CA ASN A 192 -0.85 10.74 -23.05
C ASN A 192 0.51 11.17 -23.60
N PRO A 193 0.68 12.43 -24.06
CA PRO A 193 1.92 12.84 -24.69
C PRO A 193 3.04 12.40 -23.75
N ARG A 194 3.88 11.47 -24.23
CA ARG A 194 5.07 11.06 -23.49
C ARG A 194 5.98 12.27 -23.51
N CYS A 195 5.86 13.07 -22.45
CA CYS A 195 6.94 13.90 -21.94
C CYS A 195 7.57 14.80 -23.02
N LYS A 196 6.80 15.76 -23.55
CA LYS A 196 7.35 16.92 -24.27
C LYS A 196 6.65 18.21 -23.83
N SER A 197 6.32 18.31 -22.55
CA SER A 197 5.78 19.55 -21.99
C SER A 197 6.95 20.39 -21.49
N LYS A 198 7.00 21.66 -21.89
CA LYS A 198 7.87 22.67 -21.28
C LYS A 198 7.73 22.63 -19.76
N ARG A 199 8.86 22.56 -19.05
CA ARG A 199 8.90 22.59 -17.58
C ARG A 199 9.38 23.97 -17.15
N LEU A 200 8.67 24.56 -16.21
CA LEU A 200 9.09 25.78 -15.56
C LEU A 200 9.79 25.40 -14.26
N ILE A 201 11.05 25.77 -14.09
CA ILE A 201 11.77 25.61 -12.85
C ILE A 201 11.64 26.92 -12.08
N ILE A 202 11.16 26.84 -10.85
CA ILE A 202 10.96 27.95 -9.94
C ILE A 202 11.82 27.71 -8.70
N ALA A 203 12.76 28.61 -8.43
CA ALA A 203 13.45 28.69 -7.15
C ALA A 203 13.07 29.99 -6.43
N HIS A 204 12.84 29.90 -5.13
CA HIS A 204 12.50 31.05 -4.31
C HIS A 204 13.07 30.92 -2.90
N ILE A 205 13.41 32.07 -2.31
CA ILE A 205 13.77 32.21 -0.90
C ILE A 205 12.63 32.85 -0.09
N GLY A 206 12.35 32.31 1.10
CA GLY A 206 11.33 32.85 2.00
C GLY A 206 11.60 32.56 3.47
N SER A 207 11.07 33.40 4.36
CA SER A 207 11.15 33.22 5.81
C SER A 207 9.74 33.11 6.41
N PHE A 208 9.63 33.19 7.74
CA PHE A 208 8.34 33.24 8.42
C PHE A 208 7.51 34.49 8.08
N GLU A 209 8.15 35.54 7.55
CA GLU A 209 7.50 36.81 7.14
C GLU A 209 6.99 36.77 5.69
N GLY A 210 7.30 35.69 4.98
CA GLY A 210 6.93 35.50 3.58
C GLY A 210 8.14 35.45 2.64
N PHE A 211 7.85 35.62 1.36
CA PHE A 211 8.82 35.55 0.29
C PHE A 211 9.62 36.85 0.15
N VAL A 212 10.92 36.75 -0.10
CA VAL A 212 11.78 37.92 -0.32
C VAL A 212 11.43 38.56 -1.66
N ALA A 213 11.03 39.83 -1.66
CA ALA A 213 10.74 40.56 -2.90
C ALA A 213 12.00 40.63 -3.79
N GLY A 214 11.88 40.23 -5.06
CA GLY A 214 13.02 40.08 -5.96
C GLY A 214 13.75 38.73 -5.85
N GLY A 215 13.34 37.88 -4.90
CA GLY A 215 13.89 36.54 -4.66
C GLY A 215 13.38 35.43 -5.58
N LEU A 216 12.56 35.74 -6.59
CA LEU A 216 12.03 34.75 -7.52
C LEU A 216 13.02 34.51 -8.66
N LEU A 217 13.48 33.27 -8.78
CA LEU A 217 14.27 32.79 -9.92
C LEU A 217 13.41 31.82 -10.73
N CYS A 218 13.09 32.18 -11.96
CA CYS A 218 12.17 31.40 -12.79
C CYS A 218 12.74 31.21 -14.19
N PHE A 219 12.82 29.96 -14.65
CA PHE A 219 13.32 29.61 -15.97
C PHE A 219 12.44 28.58 -16.65
N GLU A 220 12.33 28.68 -17.97
CA GLU A 220 11.72 27.66 -18.81
C GLU A 220 12.80 26.68 -19.29
N SER A 221 12.57 25.38 -19.09
CA SER A 221 13.46 24.34 -19.57
C SER A 221 13.52 24.37 -21.09
N LYS A 222 14.72 24.39 -21.68
CA LYS A 222 14.87 24.33 -23.14
C LYS A 222 14.62 22.90 -23.59
N GLU A 223 13.76 22.71 -24.59
CA GLU A 223 13.48 21.39 -25.14
C GLU A 223 14.77 20.70 -25.64
N ASN A 224 14.86 19.38 -25.37
CA ASN A 224 15.67 18.35 -26.05
C ASN A 224 16.84 17.66 -25.32
N MET A 225 16.86 17.55 -23.99
CA MET A 225 17.66 16.47 -23.38
C MET A 225 16.92 15.75 -22.25
N ALA A 226 17.01 14.43 -22.25
CA ALA A 226 16.33 13.54 -21.32
C ALA A 226 16.82 13.67 -19.86
N ASP A 227 17.86 14.48 -19.61
CA ASP A 227 18.48 14.72 -18.32
C ASP A 227 18.48 16.22 -17.98
N ASN A 228 17.38 16.70 -17.40
CA ASN A 228 17.25 18.07 -16.87
C ASN A 228 17.91 18.20 -15.49
N HIS A 229 19.21 17.92 -15.39
CA HIS A 229 20.02 18.27 -14.22
C HIS A 229 21.07 19.36 -14.52
N ASN A 230 21.06 19.92 -15.73
CA ASN A 230 22.07 20.88 -16.19
C ASN A 230 21.54 22.31 -16.40
N GLU A 231 20.29 22.61 -16.07
CA GLU A 231 19.69 23.92 -16.40
C GLU A 231 19.96 25.01 -15.35
N ILE A 232 20.03 24.67 -14.06
CA ILE A 232 20.60 25.58 -13.06
C ILE A 232 22.12 25.39 -13.09
N ASN A 233 22.80 26.19 -13.91
CA ASN A 233 24.24 26.30 -13.84
C ASN A 233 24.62 26.89 -12.46
N GLY A 234 25.62 26.31 -11.80
CA GLY A 234 26.10 26.79 -10.50
C GLY A 234 26.44 28.29 -10.51
N ASN A 235 26.91 28.80 -11.65
CA ASN A 235 27.17 30.22 -11.86
C ASN A 235 25.89 31.07 -11.82
N THR A 236 24.83 30.64 -12.50
CA THR A 236 23.54 31.35 -12.51
C THR A 236 22.91 31.37 -11.12
N PHE A 237 22.99 30.24 -10.40
CA PHE A 237 22.56 30.20 -9.00
C PHE A 237 23.40 31.12 -8.12
N PHE A 238 24.71 31.13 -8.30
CA PHE A 238 25.63 31.96 -7.52
C PHE A 238 25.41 33.46 -7.77
N GLU A 239 25.26 33.89 -9.02
CA GLU A 239 24.95 35.28 -9.37
C GLU A 239 23.61 35.72 -8.79
N TRP A 240 22.58 34.88 -8.95
CA TRP A 240 21.28 35.11 -8.33
C TRP A 240 21.39 35.21 -6.81
N PHE A 241 22.04 34.26 -6.15
CA PHE A 241 22.19 34.26 -4.70
C PHE A 241 22.94 35.51 -4.20
N CYS A 242 24.00 35.93 -4.89
CA CYS A 242 24.71 37.17 -4.61
C CYS A 242 23.80 38.41 -4.71
N SER A 243 22.86 38.43 -5.66
CA SER A 243 21.88 39.52 -5.77
C SER A 243 20.82 39.52 -4.64
N ILE A 244 20.58 38.36 -4.01
CA ILE A 244 19.61 38.22 -2.92
C ILE A 244 20.22 38.52 -1.56
N LEU A 245 21.50 38.22 -1.35
CA LEU A 245 22.18 38.44 -0.06
C LEU A 245 21.94 39.84 0.54
N PRO A 246 22.01 40.95 -0.22
CA PRO A 246 21.74 42.29 0.31
C PRO A 246 20.28 42.55 0.71
N LEU A 247 19.35 41.71 0.26
CA LEU A 247 17.90 41.83 0.55
C LEU A 247 17.51 41.08 1.84
N LEU A 248 18.43 40.30 2.40
CA LEU A 248 18.20 39.57 3.64
C LEU A 248 18.45 40.47 4.84
N LYS A 249 17.79 40.15 5.96
CA LYS A 249 18.00 40.87 7.22
C LYS A 249 19.41 40.65 7.76
N ASP A 250 19.89 41.64 8.49
CA ASP A 250 21.14 41.53 9.24
C ASP A 250 21.07 40.37 10.24
N ASP A 251 22.19 39.64 10.36
CA ASP A 251 22.33 38.42 11.16
C ASP A 251 21.28 37.32 10.84
N ALA A 252 20.76 37.29 9.61
CA ALA A 252 19.94 36.17 9.15
C ALA A 252 20.73 34.87 8.96
N VAL A 253 20.01 33.76 8.81
CA VAL A 253 20.54 32.40 8.51
C VAL A 253 19.85 31.81 7.30
#